data_AF-A0A679JL46-F1
#
_entry.id   AF-A0A679JL46-F1
#
_cell.length_a   1.000
_cell.length_b   1.000
_cell.length_c   1.000
_cell.angle_alpha   90.00
_cell.angle_beta   90.00
_cell.angle_gamma   90.00
#
_symmetry.space_group_name_H-M   'P 1'
#
loop_
_entity.id
_entity.type
_entity.pdbx_description
1 polymer ?
#
loop_
_entity_poly.entity_id
_entity_poly.type
_entity_poly.pdbx_seq_one_letter_code
_entity_poly.pdbx_strand_id
1 'polypeptide(L)' 'MANQSDSAAPRIDKNDAGQVARWTREFDVTEEQLTQAIAKVGDKAADVELYLKGSRSSTNADTASEAAKTK' A
#
# COMPACT_ATOMS: atom_id res chain seq x y z
N MET A 1 29.74 6.11 5.02
CA MET A 1 28.94 5.01 4.44
C MET A 1 27.61 4.95 5.19
N ALA A 2 26.49 5.12 4.48
CA ALA A 2 25.15 5.09 5.07
C ALA A 2 24.80 3.66 5.55
N ASN A 3 24.45 3.57 6.82
CA ASN A 3 24.06 2.35 7.51
C ASN A 3 22.69 1.85 6.98
N GLN A 4 22.71 0.91 6.02
CA GLN A 4 21.54 0.17 5.52
C GLN A 4 21.24 -1.09 6.35
N SER A 5 21.61 -1.11 7.64
CA SER A 5 21.45 -2.27 8.51
C SER A 5 20.42 -1.98 9.59
N ASP A 6 19.16 -2.23 9.26
CA ASP A 6 18.07 -2.38 10.23
C ASP A 6 16.99 -3.24 9.53
N SER A 7 17.31 -4.49 9.21
CA SER A 7 17.13 -5.67 10.07
C SER A 7 15.66 -5.88 10.49
N ALA A 8 14.81 -6.24 9.51
CA ALA A 8 13.79 -7.31 9.57
C ALA A 8 12.65 -7.11 8.56
N ALA A 9 12.37 -5.88 8.12
CA ALA A 9 11.23 -5.59 7.24
C ALA A 9 11.66 -4.86 5.95
N PRO A 10 11.15 -5.27 4.78
CA PRO A 10 11.38 -4.54 3.53
C PRO A 10 10.82 -3.12 3.63
N ARG A 11 11.62 -2.13 3.18
CA ARG A 11 11.23 -0.70 3.11
C ARG A 11 11.02 -0.30 1.65
N ILE A 12 10.11 0.65 1.42
CA ILE A 12 9.72 1.17 0.11
C ILE A 12 10.28 2.57 -0.05
N ASP A 13 11.27 2.76 -0.93
CA ASP A 13 11.70 4.08 -1.34
C ASP A 13 10.85 4.62 -2.47
N LYS A 14 10.00 5.60 -2.18
CA LYS A 14 9.22 6.33 -3.21
C LYS A 14 10.09 7.18 -4.16
N ASN A 15 11.34 7.45 -3.79
CA ASN A 15 12.29 8.16 -4.65
C ASN A 15 13.01 7.23 -5.62
N ASP A 16 12.92 5.91 -5.43
CA ASP A 16 13.51 4.92 -6.29
C ASP A 16 12.44 4.34 -7.23
N ALA A 17 12.46 4.77 -8.49
CA ALA A 17 11.48 4.35 -9.48
C ALA A 17 11.46 2.81 -9.69
N GLY A 18 12.60 2.14 -9.48
CA GLY A 18 12.68 0.68 -9.55
C GLY A 18 11.94 0.00 -8.40
N GLN A 19 12.08 0.52 -7.18
CA GLN A 19 11.30 0.05 -6.03
C GLN A 19 9.82 0.37 -6.19
N VAL A 20 9.46 1.58 -6.61
CA VAL A 20 8.05 1.95 -6.85
C VAL A 20 7.40 0.99 -7.84
N ALA A 21 8.03 0.75 -9.00
CA ALA A 21 7.51 -0.17 -10.02
C ALA A 21 7.40 -1.62 -9.53
N ARG A 22 8.31 -2.07 -8.65
CA ARG A 22 8.23 -3.39 -8.03
C ARG A 22 7.01 -3.48 -7.10
N TRP A 23 6.87 -2.53 -6.18
CA TRP A 23 5.84 -2.56 -5.15
C TRP A 23 4.44 -2.27 -5.71
N THR A 24 4.31 -1.42 -6.72
CA THR A 24 3.03 -1.22 -7.44
C THR A 24 2.54 -2.52 -8.07
N ARG A 25 3.44 -3.31 -8.66
CA ARG A 25 3.12 -4.61 -9.23
C ARG A 25 2.87 -5.69 -8.17
N GLU A 26 3.63 -5.68 -7.07
CA GLU A 26 3.51 -6.65 -5.98
C GLU A 26 2.18 -6.49 -5.22
N PHE A 27 1.74 -5.25 -4.99
CA PHE A 27 0.47 -4.94 -4.31
C PHE A 27 -0.73 -4.77 -5.24
N ASP A 28 -0.50 -4.75 -6.56
CA ASP A 28 -1.50 -4.45 -7.58
C ASP A 28 -2.16 -3.07 -7.36
N VAL A 29 -1.33 -2.03 -7.24
CA VAL A 29 -1.75 -0.65 -6.97
C VAL A 29 -1.07 0.35 -7.90
N THR A 30 -1.61 1.56 -7.98
CA THR A 30 -0.98 2.66 -8.72
C THR A 30 0.12 3.34 -7.92
N GLU A 31 1.03 4.04 -8.61
CA GLU A 31 2.12 4.82 -7.97
C GLU A 31 1.57 5.86 -6.99
N GLU A 32 0.43 6.48 -7.34
CA GLU A 32 -0.27 7.41 -6.47
C GLU A 32 -0.77 6.74 -5.19
N GLN A 33 -1.42 5.57 -5.30
CA GLN A 33 -1.90 4.81 -4.14
C GLN A 33 -0.74 4.34 -3.26
N LEU A 34 0.36 3.89 -3.86
CA LEU A 34 1.56 3.50 -3.13
C LEU A 34 2.13 4.71 -2.38
N THR A 35 2.24 5.86 -3.04
CA THR A 35 2.75 7.10 -2.43
C THR A 35 1.85 7.60 -1.30
N GLN A 36 0.53 7.52 -1.47
CA GLN A 36 -0.43 7.88 -0.43
C GLN A 36 -0.34 6.91 0.76
N ALA A 37 -0.25 5.61 0.51
CA ALA A 37 -0.07 4.63 1.57
C ALA A 37 1.22 4.89 2.35
N ILE A 38 2.35 5.12 1.67
CA ILE A 38 3.62 5.48 2.30
C ILE A 38 3.48 6.77 3.13
N ALA A 39 2.76 7.77 2.64
CA ALA A 39 2.51 9.01 3.39
C ALA A 39 1.62 8.79 4.63
N LYS A 40 0.78 7.75 4.65
CA LYS A 40 -0.13 7.44 5.76
C LYS A 40 0.51 6.55 6.84
N VAL A 41 1.26 5.52 6.43
CA VAL A 41 1.79 4.51 7.36
C VAL A 41 3.32 4.46 7.42
N GLY A 42 4.01 5.17 6.53
CA GLY A 42 5.47 5.22 6.43
C GLY A 42 6.05 4.37 5.30
N ASP A 43 7.37 4.37 5.18
CA ASP A 43 8.11 3.62 4.15
C ASP A 43 8.19 2.10 4.42
N LYS A 44 7.48 1.57 5.42
CA LYS A 44 7.49 0.14 5.73
C LYS A 44 6.55 -0.63 4.82
N ALA A 45 7.07 -1.60 4.07
CA ALA A 45 6.25 -2.34 3.11
C ALA A 45 5.13 -3.17 3.77
N ALA A 46 5.39 -3.72 4.95
CA ALA A 46 4.38 -4.47 5.71
C ALA A 46 3.18 -3.60 6.10
N ASP A 47 3.44 -2.40 6.62
CA ASP A 47 2.39 -1.45 6.98
C ASP A 47 1.64 -0.95 5.73
N VAL A 48 2.36 -0.66 4.64
CA VAL A 48 1.79 -0.24 3.36
C VAL A 48 0.86 -1.31 2.78
N GLU A 49 1.28 -2.59 2.78
CA GLU A 49 0.44 -3.70 2.35
C GLU A 49 -0.82 -3.82 3.21
N LEU A 50 -0.68 -3.77 4.54
CA LEU A 50 -1.82 -3.83 5.47
C LEU A 50 -2.80 -2.69 5.23
N TYR A 51 -2.31 -1.47 5.00
CA TYR A 51 -3.14 -0.32 4.68
C TYR A 51 -3.86 -0.45 3.34
N LEU A 52 -3.15 -0.87 2.28
CA LEU A 52 -3.72 -1.03 0.94
C LEU A 52 -4.75 -2.16 0.91
N LYS A 53 -4.46 -3.29 1.57
CA LYS A 53 -5.36 -4.43 1.70
C LYS A 53 -6.57 -4.10 2.59
N GLY A 54 -6.36 -3.34 3.67
CA GLY A 54 -7.42 -2.84 4.54
C GLY A 54 -8.32 -1.83 3.83
N SER A 55 -7.75 -0.90 3.05
CA SER A 55 -8.48 0.10 2.27
C SER A 55 -9.33 -0.54 1.16
N ARG A 56 -8.81 -1.57 0.46
CA ARG A 56 -9.60 -2.37 -0.48
C ARG A 56 -10.72 -3.16 0.19
N SER A 57 -10.51 -3.61 1.43
CA SER A 57 -11.56 -4.28 2.21
C SER A 57 -12.65 -3.29 2.65
N SER A 58 -12.26 -2.05 2.97
CA SER A 58 -13.21 -0.99 3.33
C SER A 58 -14.02 -0.47 2.14
N THR A 59 -13.42 -0.39 0.95
CA THR A 59 -14.17 0.02 -0.27
C THR A 59 -15.12 -1.09 -0.74
N ASN A 60 -14.75 -2.37 -0.56
CA ASN A 60 -15.63 -3.48 -0.93
C ASN A 60 -16.76 -3.72 0.08
N ALA A 61 -16.63 -3.22 1.32
CA ALA A 61 -17.72 -3.19 2.28
C ALA A 61 -18.78 -2.13 1.91
N ASP A 62 -18.40 -1.08 1.19
CA ASP A 62 -19.30 -0.03 0.72
C ASP A 62 -20.15 -0.50 -0.48
N THR A 63 -19.54 -1.23 -1.43
CA THR A 63 -20.28 -1.80 -2.58
C THR A 63 -21.16 -3.00 -2.22
N ALA A 64 -20.87 -3.74 -1.14
CA ALA A 64 -21.74 -4.80 -0.65
C ALA A 64 -22.96 -4.26 0.14
N SER A 65 -22.87 -3.04 0.69
CA SER A 65 -24.00 -2.41 1.39
C SER A 65 -24.96 -1.67 0.43
N GLU A 66 -24.47 -1.18 -0.71
CA GLU A 66 -25.32 -0.49 -1.70
C GLU A 66 -26.03 -1.43 -2.70
N ALA A 67 -25.75 -2.75 -2.65
CA ALA A 67 -26.47 -3.75 -3.46
C ALA A 67 -27.66 -4.41 -2.72
N ALA A 68 -27.86 -4.12 -1.43
CA ALA A 68 -28.88 -4.78 -0.60
C ALA A 68 -30.07 -3.87 -0.23
N LYS A 69 -30.21 -2.67 -0.83
CA LYS A 69 -31.34 -1.76 -0.57
C LYS A 69 -32.19 -1.44 -1.80
N THR A 70 -32.46 -2.47 -2.61
CA THR A 70 -33.55 -2.44 -3.57
C THR A 70 -34.41 -3.70 -3.39
N LYS A 71 -35.25 -3.69 -2.36
CA LYS A 71 -36.55 -4.36 -2.40
C LYS A 71 -37.53 -3.72 -1.43
#